data_AF-A0A818Z4V2-F1
#
_entry.id   AF-A0A818Z4V2-F1
#
_cell.length_a   1.000
_cell.length_b   1.000
_cell.length_c   1.000
_cell.angle_alpha   90.00
_cell.angle_beta   90.00
_cell.angle_gamma   90.00
#
_symmetry.space_group_name_H-M   'P 1'
#
loop_
_entity.id
_entity.type
_entity.pdbx_description
1 polymer ?
#
loop_
_entity_poly.entity_id
_entity_poly.type
_entity_poly.pdbx_seq_one_letter_code
_entity_poly.pdbx_strand_id
1 'polypeptide(L)'
;MFHAFDFKPLRRYKSGTDKTYIGFHQTKPEYAIGIAKTGFRISSTPPQMLGFGVYFARSFKDTGGKARSSGAFICAEVNMKRVRVVNYSELCEVQNTDAWWNEYDTIYYAHEQENRDEFCVKDPAQILNWIIIIDDDRLRRYGLDTDFNNTCCNCI
;
A
#
# COMPACT_ATOMS: atom_id res chain seq x y z
N MET A 1 -19.84 10.20 -9.85
CA MET A 1 -19.06 10.72 -8.71
C MET A 1 -18.75 9.53 -7.81
N PHE A 2 -17.50 9.05 -7.78
CA PHE A 2 -17.09 7.99 -6.85
C PHE A 2 -16.82 8.65 -5.49
N HIS A 3 -17.62 8.31 -4.47
CA HIS A 3 -17.41 8.75 -3.09
C HIS A 3 -16.29 7.93 -2.45
N ALA A 4 -15.04 8.15 -2.88
CA ALA A 4 -13.87 7.40 -2.40
C ALA A 4 -13.65 7.55 -0.87
N PHE A 5 -14.23 8.58 -0.25
CA PHE A 5 -14.03 8.94 1.15
C PHE A 5 -15.14 8.46 2.10
N ASP A 6 -16.26 7.93 1.58
CA ASP A 6 -17.34 7.34 2.41
C ASP A 6 -17.10 5.84 2.69
N PHE A 7 -15.98 5.29 2.21
CA PHE A 7 -15.63 3.90 2.41
C PHE A 7 -15.16 3.67 3.85
N LYS A 8 -15.94 2.91 4.63
CA LYS A 8 -15.51 2.38 5.94
C LYS A 8 -14.22 1.56 5.74
N PRO A 9 -13.25 1.62 6.67
CA PRO A 9 -12.08 0.74 6.60
C PRO A 9 -12.50 -0.70 6.36
N LEU A 10 -11.75 -1.41 5.52
CA LEU A 10 -11.98 -2.85 5.32
C LEU A 10 -12.00 -3.55 6.67
N ARG A 11 -12.74 -4.67 6.79
CA ARG A 11 -12.66 -5.51 8.00
C ARG A 11 -11.20 -5.85 8.28
N ARG A 12 -10.80 -5.94 9.55
CA ARG A 12 -9.42 -6.31 9.92
C ARG A 12 -9.02 -7.65 9.29
N TYR A 13 -7.74 -7.77 8.99
CA TYR A 13 -7.14 -9.02 8.54
C TYR A 13 -7.33 -10.10 9.61
N LYS A 14 -7.71 -11.31 9.17
CA LYS A 14 -7.86 -12.49 10.02
C LYS A 14 -6.87 -13.56 9.57
N SER A 15 -5.86 -13.79 10.41
CA SER A 15 -4.88 -14.86 10.18
C SER A 15 -5.56 -16.22 10.04
N GLY A 16 -5.06 -17.05 9.12
CA GLY A 16 -5.61 -18.38 8.82
C GLY A 16 -6.90 -18.39 8.00
N THR A 17 -7.58 -17.25 7.86
CA THR A 17 -8.78 -17.12 7.01
C THR A 17 -8.49 -16.35 5.74
N ASP A 18 -7.83 -15.19 5.86
CA ASP A 18 -7.60 -14.28 4.75
C ASP A 18 -6.31 -14.65 4.01
N LYS A 19 -6.44 -15.19 2.80
CA LYS A 19 -5.28 -15.49 1.94
C LYS A 19 -4.82 -14.27 1.16
N THR A 20 -5.77 -13.54 0.60
CA THR A 20 -5.54 -12.24 -0.04
C THR A 20 -6.24 -11.13 0.73
N TYR A 21 -5.72 -9.92 0.60
CA TYR A 21 -6.24 -8.74 1.28
C TYR A 21 -6.09 -7.52 0.38
N ILE A 22 -7.07 -6.60 0.45
CA ILE A 22 -7.01 -5.35 -0.30
C ILE A 22 -6.26 -4.31 0.52
N GLY A 23 -5.24 -3.71 -0.08
CA GLY A 23 -4.42 -2.65 0.48
C GLY A 23 -4.50 -1.37 -0.32
N PHE A 24 -4.39 -0.24 0.37
CA PHE A 24 -4.33 1.09 -0.24
C PHE A 24 -2.94 1.70 -0.05
N HIS A 25 -2.35 2.20 -1.13
CA HIS A 25 -1.05 2.85 -1.14
C HIS A 25 -1.17 4.24 -1.75
N GLN A 26 -0.78 5.29 -1.02
CA GLN A 26 -0.73 6.65 -1.56
C GLN A 26 0.71 7.00 -1.94
N THR A 27 0.88 7.63 -3.10
CA THR A 27 2.19 8.07 -3.59
C THR A 27 2.05 9.30 -4.49
N LYS A 28 3.16 9.80 -5.03
CA LYS A 28 3.15 10.85 -6.04
C LYS A 28 2.80 10.28 -7.43
N PRO A 29 2.13 11.04 -8.31
CA PRO A 29 1.80 10.58 -9.65
C PRO A 29 2.98 10.01 -10.44
N GLU A 30 4.15 10.65 -10.41
CA GLU A 30 5.35 10.17 -11.10
C GLU A 30 5.80 8.77 -10.62
N TYR A 31 5.64 8.47 -9.33
CA TYR A 31 5.95 7.15 -8.79
C TYR A 31 4.86 6.14 -9.11
N ALA A 32 3.59 6.54 -9.15
CA ALA A 32 2.51 5.67 -9.59
C ALA A 32 2.70 5.25 -11.06
N ILE A 33 3.13 6.17 -11.93
CA ILE A 33 3.51 5.84 -13.32
C ILE A 33 4.72 4.91 -13.36
N GLY A 34 5.73 5.16 -12.53
CA GLY A 34 6.87 4.25 -12.38
C GLY A 34 6.46 2.83 -11.98
N ILE A 35 5.51 2.70 -11.05
CA ILE A 35 4.92 1.41 -10.64
C ILE A 35 4.14 0.78 -11.79
N ALA A 36 3.37 1.56 -12.56
CA ALA A 36 2.66 1.04 -13.74
C ALA A 36 3.63 0.45 -14.79
N LYS A 37 4.77 1.10 -14.99
CA LYS A 37 5.78 0.70 -15.99
C LYS A 37 6.67 -0.46 -15.52
N THR A 38 7.00 -0.52 -14.23
CA THR A 38 8.07 -1.41 -13.72
C THR A 38 7.67 -2.30 -12.55
N GLY A 39 6.42 -2.22 -12.09
CA GLY A 39 5.94 -2.88 -10.89
C GLY A 39 6.38 -2.18 -9.60
N PHE A 40 5.91 -2.72 -8.48
CA PHE A 40 6.30 -2.26 -7.15
C PHE A 40 7.75 -2.61 -6.83
N ARG A 41 8.38 -1.79 -6.00
CA ARG A 41 9.74 -2.00 -5.47
C ARG A 41 9.74 -1.73 -3.98
N ILE A 42 10.58 -2.46 -3.25
CA ILE A 42 10.76 -2.23 -1.81
C ILE A 42 11.36 -0.85 -1.57
N SER A 43 10.88 -0.14 -0.55
CA SER A 43 11.53 1.08 -0.08
C SER A 43 12.86 0.70 0.57
N SER A 44 13.96 1.30 0.11
CA SER A 44 15.29 1.16 0.73
C SER A 44 15.65 2.33 1.65
N THR A 45 14.71 3.26 1.88
CA THR A 45 14.98 4.49 2.63
C THR A 45 14.44 4.37 4.08
N PRO A 46 15.32 4.32 5.10
CA PRO A 46 14.92 4.39 6.50
C PRO A 46 14.56 5.83 6.92
N PRO A 47 13.81 6.02 8.04
CA PRO A 47 13.18 5.01 8.90
C PRO A 47 11.81 4.53 8.38
N GLN A 48 11.46 3.27 8.63
CA GLN A 48 10.18 2.66 8.26
C GLN A 48 9.57 1.95 9.49
N MET A 49 8.30 2.22 9.78
CA MET A 49 7.65 1.84 11.04
C MET A 49 7.55 0.32 11.27
N LEU A 50 7.47 -0.48 10.21
CA LEU A 50 7.30 -1.94 10.26
C LEU A 50 8.44 -2.68 9.53
N GLY A 51 9.60 -2.03 9.38
CA GLY A 51 10.73 -2.57 8.62
C GLY A 51 10.69 -2.25 7.12
N PHE A 52 11.54 -2.89 6.33
CA PHE A 52 11.63 -2.59 4.90
C PHE A 52 10.56 -3.34 4.09
N GLY A 53 10.05 -2.73 3.02
CA GLY A 53 9.05 -3.35 2.14
C GLY A 53 8.10 -2.36 1.46
N VAL A 54 6.96 -2.86 0.99
CA VAL A 54 5.88 -2.09 0.36
C VAL A 54 4.72 -1.95 1.35
N TYR A 55 4.35 -0.72 1.64
CA TYR A 55 3.37 -0.38 2.67
C TYR A 55 1.98 -0.17 2.10
N PHE A 56 0.98 -0.67 2.81
CA PHE A 56 -0.42 -0.49 2.50
C PHE A 56 -1.20 -0.14 3.78
N ALA A 57 -2.23 0.67 3.62
CA ALA A 57 -3.22 0.93 4.65
C ALA A 57 -4.48 0.10 4.38
N ARG A 58 -5.27 -0.14 5.44
CA ARG A 58 -6.57 -0.81 5.37
C ARG A 58 -7.69 0.07 4.81
N SER A 59 -7.51 1.39 4.77
CA SER A 59 -8.51 2.32 4.24
C SER A 59 -7.88 3.41 3.40
N PHE A 60 -8.65 3.92 2.45
CA PHE A 60 -8.26 5.05 1.60
C PHE A 60 -7.99 6.31 2.42
N LYS A 61 -8.87 6.61 3.39
CA LYS A 61 -8.72 7.77 4.31
C LYS A 61 -7.41 7.71 5.09
N ASP A 62 -7.02 6.52 5.55
CA ASP A 62 -5.84 6.34 6.40
C ASP A 62 -4.52 6.34 5.61
N THR A 63 -4.57 6.36 4.27
CA THR A 63 -3.37 6.66 3.47
C THR A 63 -3.03 8.16 3.47
N GLY A 64 -4.03 9.01 3.71
CA GLY A 64 -3.91 10.47 3.68
C GLY A 64 -2.90 11.00 4.70
N GLY A 65 -1.86 11.67 4.20
CA GLY A 65 -0.84 12.34 5.03
C GLY A 65 0.35 11.46 5.44
N LYS A 66 0.28 10.13 5.22
CA LYS A 66 1.36 9.20 5.58
C LYS A 66 2.54 9.25 4.61
N ALA A 67 2.28 9.39 3.31
CA ALA A 67 3.33 9.42 2.31
C ALA A 67 4.01 10.80 2.14
N ARG A 68 3.61 11.84 2.90
CA ARG A 68 3.93 13.28 2.66
C ARG A 68 3.77 13.71 1.19
N SER A 69 3.05 12.91 0.42
CA SER A 69 2.86 12.99 -1.01
C SER A 69 1.38 12.73 -1.26
N SER A 70 0.83 13.46 -2.21
CA SER A 70 -0.58 13.36 -2.56
C SER A 70 -0.71 13.47 -4.07
N GLY A 71 -1.71 12.80 -4.62
CA GLY A 71 -2.08 12.94 -6.03
C GLY A 71 -2.24 11.63 -6.78
N ALA A 72 -1.72 10.52 -6.25
CA ALA A 72 -2.04 9.19 -6.75
C ALA A 72 -2.32 8.21 -5.61
N PHE A 73 -3.27 7.32 -5.86
CA PHE A 73 -3.63 6.21 -4.99
C PHE A 73 -3.58 4.92 -5.76
N ILE A 74 -3.18 3.84 -5.09
CA ILE A 74 -3.16 2.50 -5.63
C ILE A 74 -4.01 1.62 -4.72
N CYS A 75 -4.99 0.94 -5.31
CA CYS A 75 -5.74 -0.13 -4.66
C CYS A 75 -5.18 -1.45 -5.17
N ALA A 76 -4.64 -2.27 -4.28
CA ALA A 76 -3.93 -3.49 -4.63
C ALA A 76 -4.54 -4.71 -3.94
N GLU A 77 -4.65 -5.81 -4.67
CA GLU A 77 -4.85 -7.14 -4.10
C GLU A 77 -3.49 -7.74 -3.73
N VAL A 78 -3.33 -8.12 -2.47
CA VAL A 78 -2.07 -8.59 -1.91
C VAL A 78 -2.24 -9.99 -1.34
N ASN A 79 -1.38 -10.93 -1.75
CA ASN A 79 -1.25 -12.24 -1.13
C ASN A 79 -0.51 -12.11 0.20
N MET A 80 -1.21 -12.37 1.30
CA MET A 80 -0.70 -12.11 2.65
C MET A 80 0.30 -13.17 3.13
N LYS A 81 0.30 -14.38 2.54
CA LYS A 81 1.19 -15.50 2.90
C LYS A 81 1.29 -15.68 4.43
N ARG A 82 2.49 -15.79 5.01
CA ARG A 82 2.70 -15.87 6.46
C ARG A 82 2.73 -14.48 7.06
N VAL A 83 1.78 -14.18 7.94
CA VAL A 83 1.62 -12.85 8.53
C VAL A 83 2.02 -12.83 10.01
N ARG A 84 2.89 -11.89 10.38
CA ARG A 84 3.08 -11.47 11.77
C ARG A 84 2.12 -10.34 12.09
N VAL A 85 1.18 -10.56 12.99
CA VAL A 85 0.31 -9.49 13.49
C VAL A 85 0.96 -8.89 14.73
N VAL A 86 1.06 -7.57 14.79
CA VAL A 86 1.56 -6.83 15.95
C VAL A 86 0.56 -5.75 16.36
N ASN A 87 0.54 -5.45 17.66
CA ASN A 87 -0.17 -4.30 18.22
C ASN A 87 0.82 -3.23 18.73
N TYR A 88 0.32 -2.16 19.33
CA TYR A 88 1.13 -1.03 19.78
C TYR A 88 2.23 -1.43 20.78
N SER A 89 1.94 -2.38 21.67
CA SER A 89 2.90 -2.87 22.67
C SER A 89 4.05 -3.69 22.08
N GLU A 90 3.87 -4.25 20.89
CA GLU A 90 4.84 -5.09 20.18
C GLU A 90 5.59 -4.31 19.09
N LEU A 91 5.21 -3.06 18.81
CA LEU A 91 5.76 -2.25 17.72
C LEU A 91 7.28 -2.04 17.87
N CYS A 92 7.77 -1.90 19.10
CA CYS A 92 9.19 -1.69 19.38
C CYS A 92 10.09 -2.85 18.91
N GLU A 93 9.54 -4.05 18.72
CA GLU A 93 10.29 -5.23 18.28
C GLU A 93 10.58 -5.21 16.77
N VAL A 94 9.82 -4.44 16.00
CA VAL A 94 9.82 -4.45 14.53
C VAL A 94 10.13 -3.08 13.93
N GLN A 95 10.06 -2.03 14.74
CA GLN A 95 10.26 -0.68 14.29
C GLN A 95 11.70 -0.46 13.80
N ASN A 96 11.84 -0.01 12.55
CA ASN A 96 13.14 0.21 11.90
C ASN A 96 14.04 -1.04 11.80
N THR A 97 13.47 -2.25 11.87
CA THR A 97 14.22 -3.51 11.74
C THR A 97 13.53 -4.48 10.77
N ASP A 98 14.28 -5.49 10.31
CA ASP A 98 13.75 -6.61 9.52
C ASP A 98 13.60 -7.88 10.37
N ALA A 99 13.37 -7.74 11.68
CA ALA A 99 13.34 -8.87 12.62
C ALA A 99 12.32 -9.96 12.24
N TRP A 100 11.29 -9.63 11.46
CA TRP A 100 10.25 -10.57 11.02
C TRP A 100 10.55 -11.26 9.67
N TRP A 101 11.55 -10.83 8.90
CA TRP A 101 11.75 -11.27 7.51
C TRP A 101 12.08 -12.76 7.35
N ASN A 102 12.74 -13.37 8.33
CA ASN A 102 13.14 -14.78 8.26
C ASN A 102 11.93 -15.73 8.41
N GLU A 103 10.93 -15.32 9.17
CA GLU A 103 9.81 -16.18 9.55
C GLU A 103 8.51 -15.84 8.81
N TYR A 104 8.33 -14.57 8.45
CA TYR A 104 7.10 -14.04 7.91
C TYR A 104 7.32 -13.33 6.58
N ASP A 105 6.28 -13.30 5.77
CA ASP A 105 6.27 -12.67 4.45
C ASP A 105 5.56 -11.30 4.51
N THR A 106 4.75 -11.08 5.54
CA THR A 106 4.03 -9.83 5.76
C THR A 106 3.96 -9.54 7.24
N ILE A 107 4.05 -8.25 7.59
CA ILE A 107 3.75 -7.76 8.92
C ILE A 107 2.50 -6.88 8.87
N TYR A 108 1.60 -7.08 9.83
CA TYR A 108 0.34 -6.36 9.94
C TYR A 108 0.28 -5.68 11.30
N TYR A 109 0.18 -4.35 11.30
CA TYR A 109 0.00 -3.56 12.50
C TYR A 109 -1.49 -3.27 12.71
N ALA A 110 -2.06 -3.91 13.73
CA ALA A 110 -3.43 -3.68 14.16
C ALA A 110 -3.47 -2.42 15.04
N HIS A 111 -3.67 -1.25 14.41
CA HIS A 111 -3.72 0.04 15.10
C HIS A 111 -5.11 0.26 15.74
N GLU A 112 -5.43 -0.53 16.77
CA GLU A 112 -6.82 -0.65 17.23
C GLU A 112 -7.44 0.65 17.73
N GLN A 113 -6.63 1.48 18.41
CA GLN A 113 -7.05 2.74 19.02
C GLN A 113 -7.48 3.78 17.98
N GLU A 114 -6.78 3.85 16.86
CA GLU A 114 -7.02 4.85 15.82
C GLU A 114 -7.75 4.29 14.61
N ASN A 115 -7.92 2.96 14.56
CA ASN A 115 -8.53 2.23 13.46
C ASN A 115 -7.76 2.40 12.13
N ARG A 116 -6.46 2.68 12.20
CA ARG A 116 -5.57 3.02 11.06
C ARG A 116 -4.60 1.92 10.67
N ASP A 117 -5.06 0.67 10.72
CA ASP A 117 -4.25 -0.53 10.47
C ASP A 117 -3.43 -0.41 9.17
N GLU A 118 -2.18 -0.85 9.26
CA GLU A 118 -1.20 -0.85 8.19
C GLU A 118 -0.56 -2.21 8.04
N PHE A 119 -0.06 -2.51 6.85
CA PHE A 119 0.74 -3.69 6.63
C PHE A 119 1.85 -3.45 5.63
N CYS A 120 2.93 -4.20 5.81
CA CYS A 120 4.12 -4.15 4.98
C CYS A 120 4.42 -5.54 4.43
N VAL A 121 4.62 -5.63 3.12
CA VAL A 121 5.06 -6.86 2.46
C VAL A 121 6.51 -6.73 2.03
N LYS A 122 7.31 -7.78 2.27
CA LYS A 122 8.75 -7.76 1.94
C LYS A 122 9.02 -8.04 0.45
N ASP A 123 8.12 -8.76 -0.21
CA ASP A 123 8.28 -9.19 -1.60
C ASP A 123 7.19 -8.56 -2.50
N PRO A 124 7.56 -7.69 -3.46
CA PRO A 124 6.61 -7.11 -4.40
C PRO A 124 5.81 -8.15 -5.21
N ALA A 125 6.30 -9.38 -5.40
CA ALA A 125 5.56 -10.44 -6.06
C ALA A 125 4.31 -10.90 -5.28
N GLN A 126 4.13 -10.45 -4.04
CA GLN A 126 2.89 -10.61 -3.29
C GLN A 126 1.74 -9.73 -3.80
N ILE A 127 2.04 -8.70 -4.60
CA ILE A 127 1.05 -7.77 -5.12
C ILE A 127 0.53 -8.33 -6.44
N LEU A 128 -0.68 -8.87 -6.42
CA LEU A 128 -1.23 -9.69 -7.51
C LEU A 128 -1.85 -8.82 -8.61
N ASN A 129 -2.69 -7.89 -8.21
CA ASN A 129 -3.45 -7.00 -9.09
C ASN A 129 -3.50 -5.61 -8.46
N TRP A 130 -3.50 -4.55 -9.27
CA TRP A 130 -3.66 -3.20 -8.74
C TRP A 130 -4.28 -2.25 -9.75
N ILE A 131 -4.98 -1.24 -9.23
CA ILE A 131 -5.55 -0.13 -9.99
C ILE A 131 -4.93 1.16 -9.47
N ILE A 132 -4.53 2.03 -10.37
CA ILE A 132 -3.99 3.35 -10.06
C ILE A 132 -5.07 4.39 -10.32
N ILE A 133 -5.28 5.28 -9.35
CA ILE A 133 -6.20 6.40 -9.40
C ILE A 133 -5.36 7.67 -9.25
N ILE A 134 -5.34 8.51 -10.28
CA ILE A 134 -4.61 9.79 -10.27
C ILE A 134 -5.63 10.93 -10.37
N ASP A 135 -5.45 11.94 -9.53
CA ASP A 135 -6.25 13.17 -9.56
C ASP A 135 -5.85 14.03 -10.77
N ASP A 136 -6.77 14.22 -11.72
CA ASP A 136 -6.53 14.75 -13.07
C ASP A 136 -5.90 16.16 -13.08
N ASP A 137 -6.32 17.04 -12.15
CA ASP A 137 -5.75 18.38 -11.99
C ASP A 137 -4.25 18.39 -11.68
N ARG A 138 -3.71 17.24 -11.26
CA ARG A 138 -2.30 17.07 -10.93
C ARG A 138 -1.50 16.48 -12.07
N LEU A 139 -2.08 15.70 -12.98
CA LEU A 139 -1.38 15.13 -14.13
C LEU A 139 -0.67 16.22 -14.94
N ARG A 140 -1.36 17.33 -15.22
CA ARG A 140 -0.77 18.49 -15.91
C ARG A 140 0.35 19.15 -15.11
N ARG A 141 0.20 19.26 -13.78
CA ARG A 141 1.24 19.87 -12.91
C ARG A 141 2.52 19.04 -12.87
N TYR A 142 2.39 17.73 -13.01
CA TYR A 142 3.53 16.81 -13.05
C TYR A 142 4.07 16.60 -14.48
N GLY A 143 3.46 17.19 -15.52
CA GLY A 143 3.87 17.02 -16.91
C GLY A 143 3.66 15.61 -17.47
N LEU A 144 2.62 14.91 -16.99
CA LEU A 144 2.35 13.50 -17.28
C LEU A 144 1.14 13.31 -18.21
N ASP A 145 0.74 14.35 -18.92
CA ASP A 145 -0.45 14.42 -19.78
C ASP A 145 -0.40 13.50 -21.00
N THR A 146 0.76 12.93 -21.31
CA THR A 146 0.95 12.02 -22.44
C THR A 146 1.41 10.62 -22.04
N ASP A 147 1.71 10.38 -20.76
CA ASP A 147 2.35 9.16 -20.29
C ASP A 147 1.49 7.89 -20.46
N PHE A 148 0.19 8.05 -20.62
CA PHE A 148 -0.78 6.97 -20.82
C PHE A 148 -1.41 6.94 -22.21
N ASN A 149 -1.01 7.85 -23.11
CA ASN A 149 -1.66 7.99 -24.43
C ASN A 149 -1.49 6.76 -25.33
N ASN A 150 -0.53 5.90 -25.02
CA ASN A 150 -0.27 4.64 -25.74
C ASN A 150 -0.65 3.40 -24.92
N THR A 151 -1.28 3.56 -23.77
CA THR A 151 -1.74 2.43 -22.96
C THR A 151 -3.08 1.96 -23.52
N CYS A 152 -3.07 0.99 -24.43
CA CYS A 152 -4.28 0.26 -24.77
C CYS A 152 -4.79 -0.42 -23.50
N CYS A 153 -5.90 0.08 -22.94
CA CYS A 153 -6.71 -0.69 -22.01
C CYS A 153 -7.30 -1.86 -22.80
N ASN A 154 -6.54 -2.95 -22.92
CA ASN A 154 -7.05 -4.24 -23.34
C ASN A 154 -7.91 -4.81 -22.21
N CYS A 155 -9.02 -4.13 -21.90
CA CYS A 155 -10.07 -4.68 -21.08
C CYS A 155 -10.65 -5.86 -21.87
N ILE A 156 -10.30 -7.07 -21.47
CA ILE A 156 -10.92 -8.33 -21.92
C ILE A 156 -12.18 -8.55 -21.10
#